data_AF-A0A2I9EJF1-F1
#
_entry.id   AF-A0A2I9EJF1-F1
#
_cell.length_a   1.000
_cell.length_b   1.000
_cell.length_c   1.000
_cell.angle_alpha   90.00
_cell.angle_beta   90.00
_cell.angle_gamma   90.00
#
_symmetry.space_group_name_H-M   'P 1'
#
loop_
_entity.id
_entity.type
_entity.pdbx_description
1 polymer ?
#
loop_
_entity_poly.entity_id
_entity_poly.type
_entity_poly.pdbx_seq_one_letter_code
_entity_poly.pdbx_strand_id
1 'polypeptide(L)'
;MNIFSKIEKIAYSILLAIVLFGLILGLWDDIYFDVNYAQEDGPVEWGTAIMLFGIFALSLYHLLTLWNTKKILWKVGTFLFVVLFLFAAGEEISWGQRIFGVESSEFFIENNAQGETNLHNLVVGEKKINKIIFSQLLFLVMFLYLLITPILFRKFSWFKDLANKFAVPIVKWHHTIAFIVVTVLVALNPASRKWEVYELAFGAIFFLIFLGPLNKEIFEPEQPK
;
A
#
# COMPACT_ATOMS: atom_id res chain seq x y z
N MET A 1 7.39 -12.35 25.42
CA MET A 1 7.31 -11.08 24.67
C MET A 1 6.21 -11.22 23.63
N ASN A 2 5.21 -10.32 23.62
CA ASN A 2 4.18 -10.34 22.57
C ASN A 2 4.85 -9.94 21.25
N ILE A 3 4.86 -10.85 20.27
CA ILE A 3 5.45 -10.59 18.94
C ILE A 3 4.68 -9.50 18.20
N PHE A 4 3.38 -9.35 18.51
CA PHE A 4 2.47 -8.40 17.90
C PHE A 4 1.92 -7.40 18.92
N SER A 5 1.83 -6.14 18.52
CA SER A 5 1.00 -5.13 19.17
C SER A 5 -0.49 -5.46 19.07
N LYS A 6 -1.31 -4.83 19.91
CA LYS A 6 -2.78 -5.01 19.86
C LYS A 6 -3.35 -4.57 18.50
N ILE A 7 -2.81 -3.50 17.92
CA ILE A 7 -3.23 -2.98 16.61
C ILE A 7 -2.88 -3.97 15.50
N GLU A 8 -1.65 -4.49 15.47
CA GLU A 8 -1.23 -5.50 14.49
C GLU A 8 -2.11 -6.75 14.55
N LYS A 9 -2.46 -7.24 15.74
CA LYS A 9 -3.36 -8.40 15.89
C LYS A 9 -4.73 -8.15 15.25
N ILE A 10 -5.32 -6.99 15.53
CA ILE A 10 -6.63 -6.61 14.99
C ILE A 10 -6.54 -6.47 13.47
N ALA A 11 -5.55 -5.72 12.99
CA ALA A 11 -5.37 -5.46 11.56
C ALA A 11 -5.10 -6.74 10.76
N TYR A 12 -4.22 -7.64 11.23
CA TYR A 12 -4.00 -8.92 10.56
C TYR A 12 -5.24 -9.82 10.59
N SER A 13 -6.02 -9.79 11.66
CA SER A 13 -7.27 -10.58 11.73
C SER A 13 -8.31 -10.07 10.74
N ILE A 14 -8.48 -8.76 10.64
CA ILE A 14 -9.38 -8.13 9.66
C ILE A 14 -8.91 -8.44 8.24
N LEU A 15 -7.62 -8.24 7.96
CA LEU A 15 -7.04 -8.50 6.65
C LEU A 15 -7.22 -9.97 6.25
N LEU A 16 -6.93 -10.90 7.15
CA LEU A 16 -7.11 -12.33 6.90
C LEU A 16 -8.57 -12.67 6.62
N ALA A 17 -9.52 -12.08 7.38
CA ALA A 17 -10.94 -12.29 7.15
C ALA A 17 -11.39 -11.79 5.76
N ILE A 18 -10.96 -10.60 5.35
CA ILE A 18 -11.22 -10.02 4.02
C ILE A 18 -10.67 -10.94 2.91
N VAL A 19 -9.41 -11.36 3.03
CA VAL A 19 -8.76 -12.20 2.00
C VAL A 19 -9.40 -13.59 1.93
N LEU A 20 -9.71 -14.21 3.08
CA LEU A 20 -10.37 -15.51 3.11
C LEU A 20 -11.80 -15.44 2.59
N PHE A 21 -12.55 -14.39 2.94
CA PHE A 21 -13.89 -14.20 2.41
C PHE A 21 -13.86 -14.02 0.89
N GLY A 22 -12.94 -13.22 0.38
CA GLY A 22 -12.71 -13.08 -1.06
C GLY A 22 -12.34 -14.40 -1.74
N LEU A 23 -11.46 -15.20 -1.13
CA LEU A 23 -11.10 -16.53 -1.65
C LEU A 23 -12.31 -17.49 -1.67
N ILE A 24 -13.12 -17.52 -0.62
CA ILE A 24 -14.32 -18.34 -0.55
C ILE A 24 -15.31 -17.95 -1.65
N LEU A 25 -15.55 -16.64 -1.83
CA LEU A 25 -16.42 -16.16 -2.90
C LEU A 25 -15.87 -16.54 -4.28
N GLY A 26 -14.59 -16.30 -4.55
CA GLY A 26 -14.00 -16.61 -5.85
C GLY A 26 -13.98 -18.11 -6.18
N LEU A 27 -13.85 -18.98 -5.17
CA LEU A 27 -13.96 -20.44 -5.36
C LEU A 27 -15.41 -20.92 -5.56
N TRP A 28 -16.38 -20.17 -5.05
CA TRP A 28 -17.81 -20.51 -5.15
C TRP A 28 -18.44 -19.99 -6.44
N ASP A 29 -18.20 -18.72 -6.77
CA ASP A 29 -18.71 -18.01 -7.94
C ASP A 29 -17.76 -16.85 -8.26
N ASP A 30 -16.89 -17.06 -9.25
CA ASP A 30 -15.88 -16.10 -9.67
C ASP A 30 -16.49 -14.86 -10.34
N ILE A 31 -17.61 -15.02 -11.05
CA ILE A 31 -18.37 -13.91 -11.63
C ILE A 31 -18.97 -13.04 -10.52
N TYR A 32 -19.58 -13.67 -9.50
CA TYR A 32 -20.12 -12.93 -8.36
C TYR A 32 -19.03 -12.16 -7.62
N PHE A 33 -17.87 -12.79 -7.41
CA PHE A 33 -16.70 -12.13 -6.83
C PHE A 33 -16.30 -10.89 -7.64
N ASP A 34 -16.14 -11.03 -8.96
CA ASP A 34 -15.67 -9.95 -9.84
C ASP A 34 -16.66 -8.78 -9.88
N VAL A 35 -17.97 -9.06 -9.90
CA VAL A 35 -19.01 -8.03 -10.10
C VAL A 35 -19.49 -7.40 -8.79
N ASN A 36 -19.34 -8.05 -7.63
CA ASN A 36 -19.89 -7.52 -6.36
C ASN A 36 -18.83 -7.25 -5.30
N TYR A 37 -17.82 -8.12 -5.19
CA TYR A 37 -16.84 -8.04 -4.11
C TYR A 37 -15.63 -7.20 -4.52
N ALA A 38 -15.04 -7.54 -5.66
CA ALA A 38 -13.87 -6.89 -6.23
C ALA A 38 -14.24 -5.91 -7.35
N GLN A 39 -15.49 -5.43 -7.37
CA GLN A 39 -15.94 -4.47 -8.38
C GLN A 39 -15.12 -3.18 -8.33
N GLU A 40 -14.97 -2.55 -9.50
CA GLU A 40 -14.49 -1.16 -9.59
C GLU A 40 -15.38 -0.27 -8.71
N ASP A 41 -14.79 0.74 -8.10
CA ASP A 41 -15.41 1.62 -7.13
C ASP A 41 -16.01 0.92 -5.90
N GLY A 42 -15.58 -0.32 -5.67
CA GLY A 42 -16.08 -1.17 -4.61
C GLY A 42 -15.37 -0.96 -3.27
N PRO A 43 -15.88 -1.60 -2.19
CA PRO A 43 -15.29 -1.50 -0.86
C PRO A 43 -13.80 -1.90 -0.79
N VAL A 44 -13.33 -2.76 -1.70
CA VAL A 44 -11.93 -3.21 -1.75
C VAL A 44 -11.00 -2.08 -2.19
N GLU A 45 -11.30 -1.42 -3.31
CA GLU A 45 -10.55 -0.27 -3.85
C GLU A 45 -10.57 0.92 -2.87
N TRP A 46 -11.75 1.25 -2.32
CA TRP A 46 -11.86 2.23 -1.24
C TRP A 46 -11.01 1.85 -0.02
N GLY A 47 -10.94 0.56 0.31
CA GLY A 47 -10.06 0.06 1.36
C GLY A 47 -8.59 0.33 1.04
N THR A 48 -8.15 0.07 -0.19
CA THR A 48 -6.78 0.37 -0.66
C THR A 48 -6.49 1.86 -0.50
N ALA A 49 -7.38 2.71 -1.00
CA ALA A 49 -7.25 4.17 -0.92
C ALA A 49 -7.15 4.66 0.53
N ILE A 50 -7.97 4.12 1.45
CA ILE A 50 -7.91 4.46 2.88
C ILE A 50 -6.56 4.06 3.48
N MET A 51 -6.03 2.88 3.16
CA MET A 51 -4.73 2.44 3.66
C MET A 51 -3.61 3.35 3.15
N LEU A 52 -3.60 3.66 1.85
CA LEU A 52 -2.62 4.56 1.22
C LEU A 52 -2.71 5.98 1.81
N PHE A 53 -3.92 6.50 1.97
CA PHE A 53 -4.17 7.80 2.61
C PHE A 53 -3.71 7.80 4.08
N GLY A 54 -3.90 6.69 4.80
CA GLY A 54 -3.38 6.51 6.16
C GLY A 54 -1.86 6.63 6.21
N ILE A 55 -1.15 6.08 5.24
CA ILE A 55 0.32 6.20 5.13
C ILE A 55 0.72 7.65 4.84
N PHE A 56 0.00 8.33 3.95
CA PHE A 56 0.18 9.76 3.69
C PHE A 56 0.02 10.58 4.97
N ALA A 57 -1.10 10.40 5.69
CA ALA A 57 -1.42 11.15 6.90
C ALA A 57 -0.38 10.91 8.00
N LEU A 58 0.05 9.66 8.19
CA LEU A 58 1.09 9.30 9.15
C LEU A 58 2.45 9.91 8.78
N SER A 59 2.83 9.85 7.51
CA SER A 59 4.08 10.46 7.02
C SER A 59 4.07 11.98 7.17
N LEU A 60 2.93 12.62 6.88
CA LEU A 60 2.75 14.06 7.07
C LEU A 60 2.82 14.44 8.55
N TYR A 61 2.17 13.66 9.41
CA TYR A 61 2.25 13.83 10.86
C TYR A 61 3.70 13.77 11.35
N HIS A 62 4.47 12.76 10.95
CA HIS A 62 5.89 12.66 11.31
C HIS A 62 6.71 13.83 10.76
N LEU A 63 6.47 14.24 9.51
CA LEU A 63 7.19 15.36 8.89
C LEU A 63 6.97 16.67 9.66
N LEU A 64 5.72 16.96 10.05
CA LEU A 64 5.36 18.18 10.76
C LEU A 64 5.85 18.19 12.20
N THR A 65 5.64 17.08 12.92
CA THR A 65 6.00 16.99 14.36
C THR A 65 7.50 16.92 14.60
N LEU A 66 8.25 16.31 13.68
CA LEU A 66 9.70 16.14 13.80
C LEU A 66 10.50 17.12 12.93
N TRP A 67 9.84 18.14 12.37
CA TRP A 67 10.46 19.12 11.48
C TRP A 67 11.67 19.80 12.12
N ASN A 68 11.58 20.19 13.38
CA ASN A 68 12.65 20.94 14.04
C ASN A 68 13.77 20.04 14.60
N THR A 69 13.57 18.72 14.64
CA THR A 69 14.51 17.79 15.27
C THR A 69 15.30 16.95 14.28
N LYS A 70 14.77 16.69 13.08
CA LYS A 70 15.40 15.79 12.10
C LYS A 70 16.26 16.53 11.08
N LYS A 71 17.25 15.82 10.52
CA LYS A 71 18.15 16.32 9.47
C LYS A 71 17.43 16.45 8.13
N ILE A 72 17.96 17.30 7.24
CA ILE A 72 17.33 17.59 5.94
C ILE A 72 17.03 16.34 5.10
N LEU A 73 17.94 15.36 5.04
CA LEU A 73 17.72 14.15 4.23
C LEU A 73 16.60 13.26 4.76
N TRP A 74 16.38 13.25 6.08
CA TRP A 74 15.25 12.54 6.68
C TRP A 74 13.93 13.23 6.30
N LYS A 75 13.92 14.57 6.30
CA LYS A 75 12.76 15.37 5.87
C LYS A 75 12.45 15.14 4.40
N VAL A 76 13.47 15.13 3.54
CA VAL A 76 13.32 14.85 2.10
C VAL A 76 12.73 13.46 1.90
N GLY A 77 13.27 12.43 2.56
CA GLY A 77 12.72 11.07 2.46
C GLY A 77 11.27 10.98 2.91
N THR A 78 10.95 11.59 4.07
CA THR A 78 9.57 11.60 4.59
C THR A 78 8.62 12.40 3.70
N PHE A 79 9.06 13.54 3.16
CA PHE A 79 8.30 14.34 2.19
C PHE A 79 8.01 13.58 0.89
N LEU A 80 8.99 12.80 0.40
CA LEU A 80 8.76 11.94 -0.76
C LEU A 80 7.67 10.90 -0.47
N PHE A 81 7.62 10.32 0.73
CA PHE A 81 6.51 9.45 1.11
C PHE A 81 5.18 10.19 1.18
N VAL A 82 5.14 11.42 1.71
CA VAL A 82 3.92 12.25 1.71
C VAL A 82 3.38 12.43 0.29
N VAL A 83 4.23 12.88 -0.64
CA VAL A 83 3.82 13.10 -2.03
C VAL A 83 3.42 11.79 -2.71
N LEU A 84 4.23 10.73 -2.55
CA LEU A 84 3.97 9.43 -3.16
C LEU A 84 2.65 8.83 -2.71
N PHE A 85 2.34 8.83 -1.41
CA PHE A 85 1.13 8.20 -0.89
C PHE A 85 -0.11 9.05 -1.07
N LEU A 86 0.02 10.39 -1.13
CA LEU A 86 -1.08 11.25 -1.57
C LEU A 86 -1.42 10.97 -3.04
N PHE A 87 -0.40 10.88 -3.89
CA PHE A 87 -0.58 10.56 -5.30
C PHE A 87 -1.21 9.17 -5.47
N ALA A 88 -0.66 8.13 -4.81
CA ALA A 88 -1.20 6.78 -4.91
C ALA A 88 -2.65 6.68 -4.42
N ALA A 89 -2.99 7.29 -3.28
CA ALA A 89 -4.36 7.30 -2.78
C ALA A 89 -5.30 8.09 -3.70
N GLY A 90 -4.83 9.20 -4.27
CA GLY A 90 -5.59 10.00 -5.24
C GLY A 90 -5.86 9.23 -6.53
N GLU A 91 -4.84 8.58 -7.08
CA GLU A 91 -4.95 7.74 -8.27
C GLU A 91 -5.98 6.62 -8.09
N GLU A 92 -5.98 5.96 -6.93
CA GLU A 92 -6.91 4.88 -6.55
C GLU A 92 -8.38 5.33 -6.52
N ILE A 93 -8.69 6.61 -6.26
CA ILE A 93 -10.08 7.12 -6.23
C ILE A 93 -10.34 8.16 -7.32
N SER A 94 -9.52 8.13 -8.37
CA SER A 94 -9.66 9.04 -9.51
C SER A 94 -9.69 10.51 -9.09
N TRP A 95 -8.83 10.87 -8.13
CA TRP A 95 -8.71 12.20 -7.53
C TRP A 95 -10.01 12.76 -6.95
N GLY A 96 -10.96 11.89 -6.60
CA GLY A 96 -12.26 12.29 -6.06
C GLY A 96 -13.22 12.86 -7.10
N GLN A 97 -13.00 12.62 -8.40
CA GLN A 97 -13.90 13.08 -9.47
C GLN A 97 -15.38 12.79 -9.18
N ARG A 98 -15.68 11.58 -8.74
CA ARG A 98 -17.03 11.13 -8.39
C ARG A 98 -17.63 11.89 -7.20
N ILE A 99 -16.81 12.23 -6.22
CA ILE A 99 -17.24 12.99 -5.04
C ILE A 99 -17.56 14.44 -5.41
N PHE A 100 -16.72 15.05 -6.25
CA PHE A 100 -16.82 16.47 -6.58
C PHE A 100 -17.57 16.75 -7.89
N GLY A 101 -18.04 15.72 -8.59
CA GLY A 101 -18.73 15.86 -9.88
C GLY A 101 -17.83 16.41 -10.98
N VAL A 102 -16.53 16.12 -10.93
CA VAL A 102 -15.56 16.60 -11.92
C VAL A 102 -15.55 15.67 -13.12
N GLU A 103 -15.93 16.20 -14.28
CA GLU A 103 -15.89 15.46 -15.54
C GLU A 103 -14.45 15.23 -16.03
N SER A 104 -14.24 14.12 -16.72
CA SER A 104 -12.97 13.79 -17.35
C SER A 104 -12.77 14.59 -18.64
N SER A 105 -11.52 14.92 -18.97
CA SER A 105 -11.20 15.52 -20.27
C SER A 105 -11.34 14.50 -21.41
N GLU A 106 -11.44 14.98 -22.65
CA GLU A 106 -11.52 14.14 -23.86
C GLU A 106 -10.40 13.09 -23.90
N PHE A 107 -9.17 13.47 -23.55
CA PHE A 107 -8.04 12.56 -23.47
C PHE A 107 -8.32 11.35 -22.56
N PHE A 108 -8.85 11.60 -21.35
CA PHE A 108 -9.13 10.54 -20.39
C PHE A 108 -10.34 9.70 -20.80
N ILE A 109 -11.37 10.31 -21.38
CA ILE A 109 -12.53 9.57 -21.92
C ILE A 109 -12.08 8.56 -22.99
N GLU A 110 -11.14 8.94 -23.85
CA GLU A 110 -10.65 8.09 -24.94
C GLU A 110 -9.63 7.04 -24.50
N ASN A 111 -8.79 7.36 -23.51
CA ASN A 111 -7.61 6.55 -23.18
C ASN A 111 -7.67 5.88 -21.79
N ASN A 112 -8.72 6.10 -21.00
CA ASN A 112 -8.91 5.48 -19.69
C ASN A 112 -10.00 4.40 -19.76
N ALA A 113 -9.75 3.23 -19.16
CA ALA A 113 -10.66 2.08 -19.18
C ALA A 113 -12.02 2.36 -18.51
N GLN A 114 -12.09 3.37 -17.64
CA GLN A 114 -13.30 3.83 -16.94
C GLN A 114 -13.69 5.26 -17.33
N GLY A 115 -12.97 5.89 -18.25
CA GLY A 115 -13.18 7.29 -18.60
C GLY A 115 -12.88 8.25 -17.45
N GLU A 116 -11.91 7.93 -16.60
CA GLU A 116 -11.54 8.69 -15.39
C GLU A 116 -10.25 9.49 -15.56
N THR A 117 -10.11 10.56 -14.78
CA THR A 117 -8.90 11.42 -14.67
C THR A 117 -7.91 10.81 -13.68
N ASN A 118 -7.47 9.58 -13.93
CA ASN A 118 -6.31 8.98 -13.27
C ASN A 118 -5.40 8.32 -14.31
N LEU A 119 -4.13 8.19 -13.96
CA LEU A 119 -3.15 7.40 -14.71
C LEU A 119 -3.32 5.90 -14.44
N HIS A 120 -3.83 5.54 -13.27
CA HIS A 120 -4.06 4.16 -12.84
C HIS A 120 -4.90 3.37 -13.85
N ASN A 121 -6.01 3.93 -14.34
CA ASN A 121 -6.92 3.26 -15.27
C ASN A 121 -6.62 3.53 -16.76
N LEU A 122 -5.52 4.22 -17.09
CA LEU A 122 -5.13 4.43 -18.49
C LEU A 122 -4.83 3.12 -19.21
N VAL A 123 -5.12 3.09 -20.51
CA VAL A 123 -4.85 1.99 -21.43
C VAL A 123 -3.78 2.43 -22.41
N VAL A 124 -2.68 1.66 -22.49
CA VAL A 124 -1.59 1.91 -23.45
C VAL A 124 -1.46 0.69 -24.34
N GLY A 125 -1.84 0.83 -25.61
CA GLY A 125 -2.00 -0.29 -26.53
C GLY A 125 -3.17 -1.18 -26.08
N GLU A 126 -2.89 -2.46 -25.80
CA GLU A 126 -3.91 -3.42 -25.36
C GLU A 126 -3.88 -3.69 -23.85
N LYS A 127 -3.08 -2.94 -23.08
CA LYS A 127 -2.85 -3.21 -21.66
C LYS A 127 -3.20 -2.01 -20.78
N LYS A 128 -3.92 -2.28 -19.69
CA LYS A 128 -4.19 -1.32 -18.63
C LYS A 128 -2.92 -1.06 -17.81
N ILE A 129 -2.66 0.21 -17.48
CA ILE A 129 -1.50 0.64 -16.70
C ILE A 129 -1.54 0.03 -15.29
N ASN A 130 -2.70 0.00 -14.62
CA ASN A 130 -2.86 -0.62 -13.30
C ASN A 130 -2.26 -2.04 -13.27
N LYS A 131 -2.66 -2.88 -14.22
CA LYS A 131 -2.22 -4.28 -14.30
C LYS A 131 -0.71 -4.43 -14.45
N ILE A 132 -0.03 -3.55 -15.18
CA ILE A 132 1.42 -3.65 -15.42
C ILE A 132 2.20 -2.98 -14.28
N ILE A 133 1.94 -1.71 -14.04
CA ILE A 133 2.77 -0.88 -13.15
C ILE A 133 2.35 -1.09 -11.70
N PHE A 134 1.06 -1.02 -11.43
CA PHE A 134 0.56 -1.01 -10.06
C PHE A 134 0.36 -2.43 -9.49
N SER A 135 0.08 -3.43 -10.33
CA SER A 135 -0.02 -4.82 -9.86
C SER A 135 1.31 -5.58 -9.99
N GLN A 136 1.96 -5.61 -11.16
CA GLN A 136 3.15 -6.47 -11.40
C GLN A 136 4.48 -5.83 -10.93
N LEU A 137 4.77 -4.60 -11.35
CA LEU A 137 6.01 -3.93 -10.95
C LEU A 137 6.03 -3.65 -9.45
N LEU A 138 4.92 -3.13 -8.91
CA LEU A 138 4.79 -2.92 -7.47
C LEU A 138 4.98 -4.23 -6.70
N PHE A 139 4.38 -5.35 -7.15
CA PHE A 139 4.60 -6.66 -6.54
C PHE A 139 6.09 -7.02 -6.47
N LEU A 140 6.83 -6.86 -7.57
CA LEU A 140 8.26 -7.18 -7.59
C LEU A 140 9.05 -6.30 -6.60
N VAL A 141 8.84 -4.99 -6.64
CA VAL A 141 9.50 -4.04 -5.74
C VAL A 141 9.17 -4.37 -4.29
N MET A 142 7.91 -4.68 -4.00
CA MET A 142 7.42 -5.04 -2.68
C MET A 142 7.98 -6.36 -2.18
N PHE A 143 8.03 -7.38 -3.04
CA PHE A 143 8.62 -8.67 -2.72
C PHE A 143 10.09 -8.51 -2.33
N LEU A 144 10.86 -7.76 -3.13
CA LEU A 144 12.25 -7.44 -2.83
C LEU A 144 12.36 -6.64 -1.52
N TYR A 145 11.51 -5.63 -1.33
CA TYR A 145 11.51 -4.81 -0.14
C TYR A 145 11.23 -5.64 1.14
N LEU A 146 10.18 -6.47 1.14
CA LEU A 146 9.75 -7.27 2.29
C LEU A 146 10.72 -8.40 2.65
N LEU A 147 11.45 -8.95 1.68
CA LEU A 147 12.40 -10.04 1.92
C LEU A 147 13.82 -9.55 2.17
N ILE A 148 14.29 -8.57 1.39
CA ILE A 148 15.71 -8.20 1.34
C ILE A 148 16.03 -7.14 2.40
N THR A 149 15.19 -6.10 2.55
CA THR A 149 15.50 -5.02 3.50
C THR A 149 15.67 -5.45 4.95
N PRO A 150 14.87 -6.36 5.54
CA PRO A 150 15.11 -6.81 6.92
C PRO A 150 16.44 -7.54 7.08
N ILE A 151 16.96 -8.18 6.03
CA ILE A 151 18.26 -8.86 6.03
C ILE A 151 19.37 -7.81 5.94
N LEU A 152 19.28 -6.91 4.96
CA LEU A 152 20.30 -5.88 4.74
C LEU A 152 20.44 -4.96 5.96
N PHE A 153 19.32 -4.54 6.54
CA PHE A 153 19.30 -3.65 7.71
C PHE A 153 19.98 -4.24 8.94
N ARG A 154 19.91 -5.57 9.13
CA ARG A 154 20.54 -6.24 10.28
C ARG A 154 22.01 -6.60 10.04
N LYS A 155 22.40 -6.84 8.78
CA LYS A 155 23.75 -7.29 8.43
C LYS A 155 24.71 -6.17 8.08
N PHE A 156 24.23 -5.08 7.49
CA PHE A 156 25.09 -4.05 6.90
C PHE A 156 24.80 -2.67 7.50
N SER A 157 25.79 -2.12 8.21
CA SER A 157 25.69 -0.79 8.84
C SER A 157 25.42 0.32 7.82
N TRP A 158 26.08 0.29 6.66
CA TRP A 158 25.88 1.30 5.61
C TRP A 158 24.42 1.35 5.13
N PHE A 159 23.74 0.20 5.03
CA PHE A 159 22.35 0.14 4.60
C PHE A 159 21.42 0.64 5.70
N LYS A 160 21.69 0.25 6.95
CA LYS A 160 20.99 0.78 8.13
C LYS A 160 21.07 2.31 8.19
N ASP A 161 22.27 2.86 8.03
CA ASP A 161 22.50 4.29 8.06
C ASP A 161 21.77 4.99 6.90
N LEU A 162 21.83 4.42 5.69
CA LEU A 162 21.13 4.96 4.52
C LEU A 162 19.60 4.96 4.71
N ALA A 163 19.02 3.84 5.15
CA ALA A 163 17.59 3.72 5.41
C ALA A 163 17.13 4.73 6.47
N ASN A 164 17.86 4.83 7.59
CA ASN A 164 17.55 5.78 8.65
C ASN A 164 17.72 7.23 8.19
N LYS A 165 18.71 7.52 7.34
CA LYS A 165 18.97 8.86 6.81
C LYS A 165 17.83 9.37 5.92
N PHE A 166 17.17 8.48 5.17
CA PHE A 166 16.05 8.80 4.29
C PHE A 166 14.69 8.40 4.88
N ALA A 167 14.62 8.13 6.20
CA ALA A 167 13.38 7.76 6.88
C ALA A 167 12.67 6.55 6.25
N VAL A 168 13.40 5.61 5.64
CA VAL A 168 12.81 4.41 5.03
C VAL A 168 12.33 3.49 6.17
N PRO A 169 11.02 3.22 6.30
CA PRO A 169 10.53 2.27 7.28
C PRO A 169 11.10 0.89 6.97
N ILE A 170 11.49 0.14 8.00
CA ILE A 170 12.06 -1.20 7.79
C ILE A 170 11.09 -2.27 8.25
N VAL A 171 10.97 -3.29 7.41
CA VAL A 171 10.04 -4.39 7.58
C VAL A 171 10.45 -5.27 8.75
N LYS A 172 9.48 -5.66 9.58
CA LYS A 172 9.61 -6.77 10.53
C LYS A 172 9.19 -8.10 9.89
N TRP A 173 9.77 -9.22 10.33
CA TRP A 173 9.53 -10.54 9.73
C TRP A 173 8.06 -10.96 9.67
N HIS A 174 7.23 -10.54 10.62
CA HIS A 174 5.82 -10.89 10.59
C HIS A 174 5.05 -10.22 9.43
N HIS A 175 5.48 -9.05 8.95
CA HIS A 175 4.90 -8.44 7.74
C HIS A 175 5.23 -9.28 6.51
N THR A 176 6.47 -9.79 6.42
CA THR A 176 6.90 -10.70 5.35
C THR A 176 6.09 -12.00 5.37
N ILE A 177 5.85 -12.56 6.56
CA ILE A 177 5.01 -13.77 6.71
C ILE A 177 3.57 -13.48 6.30
N ALA A 178 2.97 -12.39 6.78
CA ALA A 178 1.62 -11.98 6.41
C ALA A 178 1.49 -11.78 4.90
N PHE A 179 2.49 -11.15 4.28
CA PHE A 179 2.57 -10.99 2.84
C PHE A 179 2.56 -12.33 2.11
N ILE A 180 3.45 -13.26 2.45
CA ILE A 180 3.51 -14.59 1.82
C ILE A 180 2.16 -15.33 1.97
N VAL A 181 1.54 -15.29 3.15
CA VAL A 181 0.24 -15.92 3.39
C VAL A 181 -0.83 -15.32 2.49
N VAL A 182 -0.95 -13.99 2.44
CA VAL A 182 -1.89 -13.30 1.55
C VAL A 182 -1.62 -13.62 0.08
N THR A 183 -0.36 -13.58 -0.36
CA THR A 183 0.03 -13.92 -1.74
C THR A 183 -0.47 -15.30 -2.13
N VAL A 184 -0.29 -16.29 -1.26
CA VAL A 184 -0.77 -17.66 -1.50
C VAL A 184 -2.29 -17.69 -1.57
N LEU A 185 -2.99 -17.08 -0.61
CA LEU A 185 -4.46 -17.08 -0.59
C LEU A 185 -5.07 -16.40 -1.83
N VAL A 186 -4.53 -15.24 -2.22
CA VAL A 186 -4.96 -14.56 -3.45
C VAL A 186 -4.60 -15.38 -4.69
N ALA A 187 -3.42 -15.97 -4.76
CA ALA A 187 -3.01 -16.77 -5.92
C ALA A 187 -3.96 -17.96 -6.16
N LEU A 188 -4.46 -18.57 -5.09
CA LEU A 188 -5.43 -19.67 -5.11
C LEU A 188 -6.84 -19.26 -5.58
N ASN A 189 -7.18 -17.97 -5.56
CA ASN A 189 -8.47 -17.49 -6.04
C ASN A 189 -8.50 -17.58 -7.59
N PRO A 190 -9.50 -18.22 -8.22
CA PRO A 190 -9.57 -18.32 -9.68
C PRO A 190 -10.08 -17.05 -10.37
N ALA A 191 -10.74 -16.15 -9.64
CA ALA A 191 -11.42 -14.97 -10.19
C ALA A 191 -10.46 -13.97 -10.87
N SER A 192 -10.97 -13.25 -11.87
CA SER A 192 -10.13 -12.41 -12.73
C SER A 192 -9.66 -11.13 -12.03
N ARG A 193 -10.49 -10.58 -11.14
CA ARG A 193 -10.24 -9.35 -10.37
C ARG A 193 -9.64 -9.60 -8.99
N LYS A 194 -9.10 -10.78 -8.73
CA LYS A 194 -8.44 -11.12 -7.46
C LYS A 194 -7.29 -10.17 -7.08
N TRP A 195 -6.72 -9.49 -8.05
CA TRP A 195 -5.64 -8.52 -7.87
C TRP A 195 -6.08 -7.29 -7.07
N GLU A 196 -7.35 -6.89 -7.14
CA GLU A 196 -7.91 -5.79 -6.32
C GLU A 196 -7.75 -6.08 -4.82
N VAL A 197 -8.10 -7.31 -4.41
CA VAL A 197 -7.95 -7.78 -3.03
C VAL A 197 -6.48 -7.83 -2.62
N TYR A 198 -5.60 -8.07 -3.58
CA TYR A 198 -4.17 -8.08 -3.35
C TYR A 198 -3.61 -6.68 -3.11
N GLU A 199 -4.08 -5.69 -3.87
CA GLU A 199 -3.71 -4.29 -3.73
C GLU A 199 -4.16 -3.74 -2.37
N LEU A 200 -5.38 -4.07 -1.93
CA LEU A 200 -5.84 -3.79 -0.56
C LEU A 200 -4.92 -4.42 0.49
N ALA A 201 -4.59 -5.69 0.32
CA ALA A 201 -3.75 -6.39 1.28
C ALA A 201 -2.33 -5.82 1.34
N PHE A 202 -1.81 -5.38 0.19
CA PHE A 202 -0.56 -4.62 0.11
C PHE A 202 -0.65 -3.30 0.87
N GLY A 203 -1.67 -2.49 0.60
CA GLY A 203 -1.91 -1.24 1.30
C GLY A 203 -1.96 -1.44 2.82
N ALA A 204 -2.69 -2.46 3.28
CA ALA A 204 -2.83 -2.76 4.70
C ALA A 204 -1.50 -3.17 5.35
N ILE A 205 -0.72 -4.05 4.71
CA ILE A 205 0.59 -4.46 5.23
C ILE A 205 1.56 -3.28 5.23
N PHE A 206 1.54 -2.43 4.19
CA PHE A 206 2.39 -1.25 4.11
C PHE A 206 2.04 -0.23 5.19
N PHE A 207 0.75 -0.01 5.43
CA PHE A 207 0.29 0.83 6.53
C PHE A 207 0.81 0.33 7.88
N LEU A 208 0.77 -0.98 8.14
CA LEU A 208 1.32 -1.56 9.37
C LEU A 208 2.85 -1.37 9.47
N ILE A 209 3.57 -1.47 8.36
CA ILE A 209 5.02 -1.21 8.32
C ILE A 209 5.32 0.23 8.70
N PHE A 210 4.58 1.20 8.15
CA PHE A 210 4.76 2.62 8.49
C PHE A 210 4.34 2.92 9.94
N LEU A 211 3.30 2.25 10.43
CA LEU A 211 2.80 2.42 11.79
C LEU A 211 3.78 1.91 12.86
N GLY A 212 4.49 0.83 12.57
CA GLY A 212 5.39 0.19 13.52
C GLY A 212 6.59 -0.47 12.86
N PRO A 213 7.50 0.29 12.23
CA PRO A 213 8.66 -0.29 11.56
C PRO A 213 9.68 -0.86 12.55
N LEU A 214 10.64 -1.62 12.04
CA LEU A 214 11.75 -2.16 12.83
C LEU A 214 12.64 -1.04 13.39
N ASN A 215 12.84 0.04 12.63
CA ASN A 215 13.60 1.24 12.98
C ASN A 215 12.71 2.36 13.52
N LYS A 216 11.66 2.02 14.29
CA LYS A 216 10.66 2.98 14.79
C LYS A 216 11.26 4.16 15.56
N GLU A 217 12.42 3.98 16.18
CA GLU A 217 13.11 5.00 16.98
C GLU A 217 13.42 6.28 16.18
N ILE A 218 13.56 6.18 14.84
CA ILE A 218 13.83 7.36 14.02
C ILE A 218 12.59 8.24 13.83
N PHE A 219 11.39 7.71 14.09
CA PHE A 219 10.10 8.40 13.98
C PHE A 219 9.55 8.83 15.34
N GLU A 220 10.28 8.59 16.42
CA GLU A 220 9.94 9.09 17.76
C GLU A 220 10.72 10.40 18.02
N PRO A 221 10.17 11.34 18.82
CA PRO A 221 10.92 12.48 19.33
C PRO A 221 12.14 12.00 20.12
N GLU A 222 13.25 12.75 20.05
CA GLU A 222 14.38 12.47 20.94
C GLU A 222 13.93 12.66 22.39
N GLN A 223 14.05 11.61 23.20
CA GLN A 223 13.87 11.72 24.65
C GLN A 223 14.92 12.72 25.17
N PRO A 224 14.54 13.72 25.99
CA PRO A 224 15.53 14.59 26.60
C PRO A 224 16.54 13.71 27.37
N LYS A 225 17.83 13.91 27.10
CA LYS A 225 18.93 13.27 27.83
C LYS A 225 18.97 13.75 29.27
#